data_AF-A0A9P6XWC8-F1
#
_entry.id   AF-A0A9P6XWC8-F1
#
_cell.length_a   1.000
_cell.length_b   1.000
_cell.length_c   1.000
_cell.angle_alpha   90.00
_cell.angle_beta   90.00
_cell.angle_gamma   90.00
#
_symmetry.space_group_name_H-M   'P 1'
#
loop_
_entity.id
_entity.type
_entity.pdbx_description
1 polymer ?
#
loop_
_entity_poly.entity_id
_entity_poly.type
_entity_poly.pdbx_seq_one_letter_code
_entity_poly.pdbx_strand_id
1 'polypeptide(L)'
;MSVLRAMSLSVAGKLAAGDSPATEAALVKDLGTELEQLIPRLIGDALGRRPDVPPPLPLLRTLAYLEQVSPTFSLRGGTREILRGIIARGLGLR
;
A
#
# COMPACT_ATOMS: atom_id res chain seq x y z
N MET A 1 -0.73 6.29 -9.07
CA MET A 1 -1.65 5.13 -9.13
C MET A 1 -1.48 4.25 -10.38
N SER A 2 -1.19 4.80 -11.57
CA SER A 2 -1.02 4.01 -12.81
C SER A 2 0.07 2.93 -12.71
N VAL A 3 1.23 3.27 -12.13
CA VAL A 3 2.39 2.36 -12.03
C VAL A 3 2.11 1.15 -11.14
N LEU A 4 1.71 1.35 -9.87
CA LEU A 4 1.41 0.22 -8.96
C LEU A 4 0.29 -0.68 -9.50
N ARG A 5 -0.73 -0.09 -10.14
CA ARG A 5 -1.79 -0.85 -10.80
C ARG A 5 -1.22 -1.72 -11.93
N ALA A 6 -0.36 -1.16 -12.79
CA ALA A 6 0.27 -1.92 -13.86
C ALA A 6 1.17 -3.04 -13.32
N MET A 7 1.92 -2.79 -12.24
CA MET A 7 2.73 -3.81 -11.58
C MET A 7 1.85 -4.94 -11.01
N SER A 8 0.74 -4.61 -10.33
CA SER A 8 -0.22 -5.61 -9.83
C SER A 8 -0.82 -6.45 -10.96
N LEU A 9 -1.19 -5.82 -12.08
CA LEU A 9 -1.70 -6.54 -13.26
C LEU A 9 -0.64 -7.44 -13.89
N SER A 10 0.62 -7.00 -13.94
CA SER A 10 1.73 -7.83 -14.43
C SER A 10 1.96 -9.06 -13.56
N VAL A 11 1.94 -8.92 -12.23
CA VAL A 11 2.04 -10.04 -11.29
C VAL A 11 0.87 -11.02 -11.49
N ALA A 12 -0.36 -10.50 -11.60
CA ALA A 12 -1.53 -11.33 -11.86
C ALA A 12 -1.43 -12.08 -13.21
N GLY A 13 -0.91 -11.41 -14.25
CA GLY A 13 -0.67 -12.03 -15.55
C GLY A 13 0.35 -13.18 -15.49
N LYS A 14 1.47 -12.97 -14.79
CA LYS A 14 2.49 -14.03 -14.56
C LYS A 14 1.90 -15.23 -13.81
N LEU A 15 1.14 -14.98 -12.74
CA LEU A 15 0.44 -16.04 -12.00
C LEU A 15 -0.55 -16.81 -12.88
N ALA A 16 -1.30 -16.11 -13.74
CA ALA A 16 -2.23 -16.74 -14.67
C ALA A 16 -1.52 -17.58 -15.75
N ALA A 17 -0.27 -17.21 -16.11
CA ALA A 17 0.58 -17.98 -17.01
C ALA A 17 1.24 -19.21 -16.34
N GLY A 18 1.07 -19.38 -15.02
CA GLY A 18 1.68 -20.48 -14.24
C GLY A 18 3.08 -20.16 -13.70
N ASP A 19 3.55 -18.92 -13.85
CA ASP A 19 4.82 -18.50 -13.27
C ASP A 19 4.74 -18.33 -11.74
N SER A 20 5.90 -18.27 -11.09
CA SER A 20 6.02 -17.99 -9.65
C SER A 20 6.72 -16.64 -9.37
N PRO A 21 6.04 -15.49 -9.57
CA PRO A 21 6.60 -14.15 -9.41
C PRO A 21 6.66 -13.71 -7.93
N ALA A 22 7.26 -14.53 -7.06
CA ALA A 22 7.24 -14.30 -5.61
C ALA A 22 7.93 -12.99 -5.20
N THR A 23 9.06 -12.65 -5.83
CA THR A 23 9.82 -11.43 -5.55
C THR A 23 9.05 -10.19 -5.99
N GLU A 24 8.48 -10.21 -7.19
CA GLU A 24 7.69 -9.10 -7.73
C GLU A 24 6.39 -8.91 -6.95
N ALA A 25 5.71 -10.00 -6.57
CA ALA A 25 4.53 -9.94 -5.72
C ALA A 25 4.84 -9.30 -4.36
N ALA A 26 5.97 -9.68 -3.74
CA ALA A 26 6.41 -9.10 -2.47
C ALA A 26 6.73 -7.60 -2.60
N LEU A 27 7.42 -7.19 -3.68
CA LEU A 27 7.68 -5.77 -3.98
C LEU A 27 6.40 -4.96 -4.14
N VAL A 28 5.47 -5.46 -4.97
CA VAL A 28 4.20 -4.77 -5.23
C VAL A 28 3.38 -4.65 -3.95
N LYS A 29 3.39 -5.69 -3.11
CA LYS A 29 2.69 -5.69 -1.83
C LYS A 29 3.28 -4.67 -0.85
N ASP A 30 4.61 -4.62 -0.69
CA ASP A 30 5.27 -3.67 0.22
C ASP A 30 4.96 -2.22 -0.19
N LEU A 31 5.18 -1.89 -1.47
CA LEU A 31 4.93 -0.56 -2.02
C LEU A 31 3.44 -0.18 -2.00
N GLY A 32 2.55 -1.13 -2.29
CA GLY A 32 1.11 -0.92 -2.24
C GLY A 32 0.63 -0.58 -0.84
N THR A 33 1.11 -1.32 0.17
CA THR A 33 0.78 -1.05 1.58
C THR A 33 1.35 0.27 2.07
N GLU A 34 2.57 0.66 1.68
CA GLU A 34 3.10 1.99 1.99
C GLU A 34 2.21 3.09 1.42
N LEU A 35 1.75 2.94 0.17
CA LEU A 35 0.85 3.92 -0.43
C LEU A 35 -0.51 3.98 0.29
N GLU A 36 -1.12 2.84 0.60
CA GLU A 36 -2.40 2.78 1.31
C GLU A 36 -2.33 3.47 2.68
N GLN A 37 -1.21 3.34 3.40
CA GLN A 37 -0.99 4.01 4.68
C GLN A 37 -0.66 5.50 4.53
N LEU A 38 -0.07 5.91 3.42
CA LEU A 38 0.25 7.31 3.15
C LEU A 38 -1.00 8.15 2.82
N ILE A 39 -1.98 7.56 2.12
CA ILE A 39 -3.17 8.28 1.62
C ILE A 39 -3.95 9.00 2.73
N PRO A 40 -4.36 8.36 3.84
CA PRO A 40 -5.11 9.03 4.91
C PRO A 40 -4.35 10.25 5.44
N ARG A 41 -3.05 10.08 5.71
CA ARG A 41 -2.20 11.16 6.21
C ARG A 41 -2.12 12.34 5.24
N LEU A 42 -1.91 12.10 3.96
CA LEU A 42 -1.87 13.18 2.95
C LEU A 42 -3.21 13.91 2.82
N ILE A 43 -4.33 13.19 2.96
CA ILE A 43 -5.66 13.79 2.96
C ILE A 43 -5.83 14.66 4.22
N GLY A 44 -5.48 14.15 5.40
CA GLY A 44 -5.51 14.93 6.65
C GLY A 44 -4.69 16.21 6.56
N ASP A 45 -3.45 16.13 6.08
CA ASP A 45 -2.59 17.28 5.86
C ASP A 45 -3.20 18.28 4.86
N ALA A 46 -3.83 17.79 3.78
CA ALA A 46 -4.47 18.64 2.79
C ALA A 46 -5.70 19.38 3.35
N LEU A 47 -6.53 18.69 4.14
CA LEU A 47 -7.70 19.29 4.80
C LEU A 47 -7.28 20.31 5.85
N GLY A 48 -6.20 20.05 6.60
CA GLY A 48 -5.68 20.97 7.61
C GLY A 48 -5.14 22.30 7.06
N ARG A 49 -4.86 22.41 5.75
CA ARG A 49 -4.38 23.65 5.11
C ARG A 49 -5.46 24.71 4.90
N ARG A 50 -6.75 24.35 4.97
CA ARG A 50 -7.89 25.26 4.72
C ARG A 50 -8.92 25.15 5.85
N PRO A 51 -8.60 25.62 7.07
CA PRO A 51 -9.52 25.54 8.21
C PRO A 51 -10.79 26.38 8.02
N ASP A 52 -10.76 27.34 7.09
CA ASP A 52 -11.89 28.19 6.68
C ASP A 52 -12.96 27.43 5.87
N VAL A 53 -12.62 26.29 5.29
CA VAL A 53 -13.53 25.48 4.48
C VAL A 53 -13.70 24.11 5.13
N PRO A 54 -14.77 23.90 5.94
CA PRO A 54 -14.97 22.62 6.61
C PRO A 54 -15.21 21.51 5.57
N PRO A 55 -14.48 20.40 5.63
CA PRO A 55 -14.72 19.27 4.74
C PRO A 55 -16.06 18.57 5.02
N PRO A 56 -16.63 17.85 4.04
CA PRO A 56 -17.84 17.08 4.25
C PRO A 56 -17.71 16.08 5.40
N LEU A 57 -18.73 16.01 6.26
CA LEU A 57 -18.75 15.09 7.41
C LEU A 57 -18.47 13.61 7.04
N PRO A 58 -18.98 13.07 5.92
CA PRO A 58 -18.63 11.70 5.51
C PRO A 58 -17.13 11.51 5.27
N LEU A 59 -16.46 12.50 4.66
CA LEU A 59 -15.01 12.45 4.42
C LEU A 59 -14.24 12.43 5.74
N LEU A 60 -14.61 13.28 6.69
CA LEU A 60 -13.99 13.31 8.03
C LEU A 60 -14.14 11.98 8.77
N ARG A 61 -15.32 11.36 8.72
CA ARG A 61 -15.56 10.06 9.35
C ARG A 61 -14.73 8.95 8.71
N THR A 62 -14.67 8.92 7.38
CA THR A 62 -13.84 7.95 6.65
C THR A 62 -12.36 8.14 6.97
N LEU A 63 -11.87 9.38 6.99
CA LEU A 63 -10.49 9.69 7.33
C LEU A 63 -10.14 9.24 8.75
N ALA A 64 -10.96 9.61 9.75
CA ALA A 64 -10.73 9.24 11.14
C ALA A 64 -10.68 7.71 11.35
N TYR A 65 -11.53 6.97 10.63
CA TYR A 65 -11.48 5.50 10.63
C TYR A 65 -10.19 4.98 9.99
N LEU A 66 -9.81 5.49 8.81
CA LEU A 66 -8.63 5.02 8.08
C LEU A 66 -7.31 5.35 8.80
N GLU A 67 -7.22 6.48 9.48
CA GLU A 67 -6.05 6.81 10.30
C GLU A 67 -5.82 5.78 11.42
N GLN A 68 -6.89 5.25 12.01
CA GLN A 68 -6.79 4.22 13.05
C GLN A 68 -6.50 2.83 12.48
N VAL A 69 -7.09 2.49 11.33
CA VAL A 69 -7.04 1.13 10.78
C VAL A 69 -5.86 0.90 9.84
N SER A 70 -5.40 1.93 9.12
CA SER A 70 -4.34 1.80 8.13
C SER A 70 -3.02 1.18 8.65
N PRO A 71 -2.57 1.40 9.90
CA PRO A 71 -1.36 0.74 10.41
C PRO A 71 -1.42 -0.79 10.34
N THR A 72 -2.63 -1.37 10.40
CA THR A 72 -2.83 -2.83 10.36
C THR A 72 -2.65 -3.43 8.96
N PHE A 73 -2.64 -2.62 7.90
CA PHE A 73 -2.57 -3.10 6.52
C PHE A 73 -1.24 -3.81 6.23
N SER A 74 -0.16 -3.41 6.91
CA SER A 74 1.14 -4.06 6.83
C SER A 74 1.27 -5.36 7.60
N LEU A 75 0.20 -5.85 8.25
CA LEU A 75 0.19 -7.15 8.93
C LEU A 75 -0.47 -8.23 8.07
N ARG A 76 -1.38 -7.85 7.17
CA ARG A 76 -2.18 -8.78 6.37
C ARG A 76 -1.44 -9.16 5.09
N GLY A 77 -1.09 -10.44 4.96
CA GLY A 77 -0.35 -10.97 3.82
C GLY A 77 1.17 -10.90 3.97
N GLY A 78 1.67 -10.83 5.21
CA GLY A 78 3.09 -10.77 5.55
C GLY A 78 3.48 -9.39 6.08
N THR A 79 4.29 -9.37 7.15
CA THR A 79 4.83 -8.11 7.67
C THR A 79 5.86 -7.51 6.70
N ARG A 80 6.15 -6.22 6.84
CA ARG A 80 7.18 -5.54 6.02
C ARG A 80 8.52 -6.25 6.08
N GLU A 81 8.91 -6.71 7.26
CA GLU A 81 10.18 -7.40 7.49
C GLU A 81 10.23 -8.74 6.75
N ILE A 82 9.11 -9.47 6.72
CA ILE A 82 8.99 -10.72 5.97
C ILE A 82 9.05 -10.44 4.46
N LEU A 83 8.28 -9.46 3.97
CA LEU A 83 8.27 -9.09 2.55
C LEU A 83 9.64 -8.61 2.09
N ARG A 84 10.28 -7.69 2.82
CA ARG A 84 11.65 -7.23 2.55
C ARG A 84 12.66 -8.38 2.63
N GLY A 85 12.40 -9.38 3.47
CA GLY A 85 13.19 -10.60 3.49
C GLY A 85 13.07 -11.46 2.23
N ILE A 86 11.87 -11.56 1.64
CA ILE A 86 11.65 -12.23 0.34
C ILE A 86 12.38 -11.45 -0.76
N ILE A 87 12.23 -10.13 -0.77
CA ILE A 87 12.86 -9.24 -1.74
C ILE A 87 14.38 -9.37 -1.71
N ALA A 88 15.00 -9.28 -0.53
CA ALA A 88 16.45 -9.38 -0.38
C ALA A 88 17.00 -10.74 -0.89
N ARG A 89 16.29 -11.84 -0.60
CA ARG A 89 16.66 -13.17 -1.13
C ARG A 89 16.51 -13.22 -2.65
N GLY A 90 15.42 -12.69 -3.20
CA GLY A 90 15.18 -12.63 -4.65
C GLY A 90 16.22 -11.79 -5.41
N LEU A 91 16.88 -10.85 -4.72
CA LEU A 91 17.96 -10.02 -5.26
C LEU A 91 19.38 -10.57 -4.99
N GLY A 92 19.52 -11.72 -4.32
CA GLY A 92 20.83 -12.31 -3.99
C GLY A 92 21.63 -11.54 -2.95
N LEU A 93 20.98 -10.73 -2.10
CA LEU A 93 21.62 -9.88 -1.09
C LEU A 93 21.80 -10.57 0.27
N ARG A 94 21.71 -11.90 0.30
CA ARG A 94 21.83 -12.73 1.50
C ARG A 94 22.57 -14.02 1.17
#